data_AF-A0A060TC42-F1
#
_entry.id   AF-A0A060TC42-F1
#
_cell.length_a   1.000
_cell.length_b   1.000
_cell.length_c   1.000
_cell.angle_alpha   90.00
_cell.angle_beta   90.00
_cell.angle_gamma   90.00
#
_symmetry.space_group_name_H-M   'P 1'
#
loop_
_entity.id
_entity.type
_entity.pdbx_description
1 polymer ?
#
loop_
_entity_poly.entity_id
_entity_poly.type
_entity_poly.pdbx_seq_one_letter_code
_entity_poly.pdbx_strand_id
1 'polypeptide(L)'
;MTTKRSKYFKKKKEDEESSSESQDSYSDASYKDNSSSEQSGSGSRPQSETEYPESEDGIKVKRRRTDSQVSTPEREDYSPGSMNPKSLKFLELLKDNNNREWFNENKHLYDSSRKDYESFIDELVHNLTQYDTEVPELPVKDFTFRLYRDVRFSHDKTPYKTHYASVFSRTGKKGPFAGYYITISGESCRIGAGYFPFGDRDTSQRKFQVLRDEIAQDSSRFKSRLTKIQRNSGDAIFTSSHQNEQGIIEEFLAVNEFAAMKRCPAGYEKTHPDVKLLMLKSFIIRRDIDLQILYKEGGAMIVAKLMAEMTPWVSRFCSSC
;
A
#
# COMPACT_ATOMS: atom_id res chain seq x y z
N MET A 1 -25.47 3.62 54.59
CA MET A 1 -24.41 4.18 53.72
C MET A 1 -23.25 3.20 53.68
N THR A 2 -23.16 2.40 52.62
CA THR A 2 -22.09 1.41 52.42
C THR A 2 -21.81 1.31 50.93
N THR A 3 -20.64 1.83 50.54
CA THR A 3 -20.21 2.01 49.15
C THR A 3 -19.62 0.71 48.60
N LYS A 4 -20.25 0.12 47.57
CA LYS A 4 -19.68 -0.98 46.78
C LYS A 4 -18.71 -0.40 45.74
N ARG A 5 -17.42 -0.74 45.88
CA ARG A 5 -16.35 -0.45 44.91
C ARG A 5 -16.49 -1.34 43.68
N SER A 6 -16.57 -0.71 42.51
CA SER A 6 -16.74 -1.30 41.19
C SER A 6 -15.48 -2.06 40.75
N LYS A 7 -15.68 -3.32 40.30
CA LYS A 7 -14.68 -4.18 39.66
C LYS A 7 -14.73 -3.97 38.14
N TYR A 8 -13.95 -3.03 37.61
CA TYR A 8 -13.71 -2.92 36.16
C TYR A 8 -12.28 -2.41 35.92
N PHE A 9 -11.28 -3.28 36.10
CA PHE A 9 -9.90 -3.00 35.69
C PHE A 9 -9.15 -4.33 35.52
N LYS A 10 -9.55 -5.14 34.52
CA LYS A 10 -8.81 -6.32 34.06
C LYS A 10 -9.34 -6.83 32.72
N LYS A 11 -9.22 -6.05 31.65
CA LYS A 11 -9.34 -6.53 30.27
C LYS A 11 -8.68 -5.54 29.29
N LYS A 12 -7.37 -5.35 29.40
CA LYS A 12 -6.60 -4.45 28.51
C LYS A 12 -5.17 -4.95 28.28
N LYS A 13 -5.01 -6.25 28.00
CA LYS A 13 -3.69 -6.85 27.75
C LYS A 13 -3.63 -7.79 26.54
N GLU A 14 -4.72 -7.94 25.79
CA GLU A 14 -4.77 -8.82 24.60
C GLU A 14 -4.79 -8.03 23.27
N ASP A 15 -4.97 -6.70 23.30
CA ASP A 15 -5.08 -5.88 22.08
C ASP A 15 -3.76 -5.21 21.64
N GLU A 16 -2.64 -5.42 22.33
CA GLU A 16 -1.35 -4.77 22.01
C GLU A 16 -0.57 -5.47 20.87
N GLU A 17 -0.88 -6.73 20.53
CA GLU A 17 -0.21 -7.44 19.42
C GLU A 17 -0.75 -7.07 18.03
N SER A 18 -1.96 -6.52 17.92
CA SER A 18 -2.57 -6.08 16.64
C SER A 18 -2.00 -4.74 16.12
N SER A 19 -1.40 -3.94 17.00
CA SER A 19 -0.86 -2.61 16.66
C SER A 19 0.49 -2.68 15.93
N SER A 20 1.33 -3.69 16.23
CA SER A 20 2.69 -3.80 15.67
C SER A 20 2.69 -4.19 14.18
N GLU A 21 1.77 -5.05 13.74
CA GLU A 21 1.63 -5.42 12.32
C GLU A 21 1.26 -4.22 11.43
N SER A 22 0.54 -3.24 12.00
CA SER A 22 0.11 -2.04 11.28
C SER A 22 1.20 -0.99 11.08
N GLN A 23 2.28 -1.02 11.87
CA GLN A 23 3.44 -0.16 11.66
C GLN A 23 4.36 -0.71 10.56
N ASP A 24 4.35 -2.03 10.35
CA ASP A 24 5.25 -2.72 9.43
C ASP A 24 4.84 -2.67 7.96
N SER A 25 3.54 -2.67 7.66
CA SER A 25 3.06 -2.54 6.28
C SER A 25 3.38 -1.16 5.67
N TYR A 26 3.56 -0.13 6.52
CA TYR A 26 3.85 1.25 6.10
C TYR A 26 5.27 1.74 6.45
N SER A 27 6.00 1.13 7.39
CA SER A 27 7.40 1.52 7.69
C SER A 27 8.37 1.16 6.55
N ASP A 28 8.06 0.13 5.78
CA ASP A 28 8.90 -0.40 4.70
C ASP A 28 8.72 0.34 3.35
N ALA A 29 7.81 1.32 3.33
CA ALA A 29 7.56 2.24 2.23
C ALA A 29 8.67 3.30 2.03
N SER A 30 9.66 3.35 2.93
CA SER A 30 10.87 4.20 2.81
C SER A 30 11.93 3.63 1.84
N TYR A 31 11.49 2.90 0.81
CA TYR A 31 12.33 2.13 -0.10
C TYR A 31 13.34 3.01 -0.86
N LYS A 32 14.63 2.79 -0.62
CA LYS A 32 15.71 3.20 -1.52
C LYS A 32 16.15 1.99 -2.34
N ASP A 33 15.84 2.01 -3.62
CA ASP A 33 16.31 1.02 -4.58
C ASP A 33 17.79 1.31 -4.93
N ASN A 34 18.71 0.61 -4.27
CA ASN A 34 20.12 0.61 -4.68
C ASN A 34 20.32 -0.50 -5.72
N SER A 35 19.90 -0.23 -6.95
CA SER A 35 20.43 -0.91 -8.12
C SER A 35 21.92 -0.54 -8.23
N SER A 36 22.78 -1.48 -7.87
CA SER A 36 24.23 -1.38 -8.10
C SER A 36 24.47 -1.69 -9.57
N SER A 37 24.87 -0.67 -10.32
CA SER A 37 25.52 -0.85 -11.61
C SER A 37 26.84 -1.58 -11.38
N GLU A 38 26.95 -2.83 -11.80
CA GLU A 38 28.24 -3.50 -11.94
C GLU A 38 29.06 -2.75 -13.00
N GLN A 39 30.03 -1.97 -12.53
CA GLN A 39 31.15 -1.50 -13.35
C GLN A 39 32.06 -2.70 -13.60
N SER A 40 31.99 -3.28 -14.80
CA SER A 40 33.04 -4.16 -15.30
C SER A 40 34.18 -3.31 -15.86
N GLY A 41 35.36 -3.54 -15.29
CA GLY A 41 36.59 -2.82 -15.57
C GLY A 41 37.14 -3.05 -16.98
N SER A 42 37.94 -2.08 -17.39
CA SER A 42 38.74 -2.02 -18.62
C SER A 42 39.67 -3.22 -18.80
N GLY A 43 39.60 -3.86 -19.96
CA GLY A 43 40.60 -4.79 -20.48
C GLY A 43 40.63 -4.72 -22.01
N SER A 44 41.77 -4.32 -22.56
CA SER A 44 41.95 -3.98 -23.98
C SER A 44 42.24 -5.19 -24.89
N ARG A 45 41.76 -5.08 -26.15
CA ARG A 45 42.36 -5.54 -27.44
C ARG A 45 42.01 -6.97 -27.95
N PRO A 46 42.05 -7.29 -29.27
CA PRO A 46 42.06 -6.47 -30.51
C PRO A 46 40.85 -6.68 -31.46
N GLN A 47 40.78 -5.77 -32.44
CA GLN A 47 39.94 -5.77 -33.64
C GLN A 47 40.15 -7.01 -34.54
N SER A 48 39.06 -7.52 -35.12
CA SER A 48 39.08 -8.18 -36.43
C SER A 48 37.87 -7.73 -37.23
N GLU A 49 38.17 -7.11 -38.37
CA GLU A 49 37.25 -6.63 -39.39
C GLU A 49 36.55 -7.80 -40.09
N THR A 50 35.23 -7.66 -40.31
CA THR A 50 34.53 -8.28 -41.43
C THR A 50 33.35 -7.38 -41.84
N GLU A 51 33.55 -6.64 -42.94
CA GLU A 51 32.50 -6.06 -43.81
C GLU A 51 31.73 -7.23 -44.49
N TYR A 52 30.41 -7.23 -44.70
CA TYR A 52 29.51 -6.50 -45.64
C TYR A 52 28.09 -7.15 -45.49
N PRO A 53 26.99 -6.72 -46.16
CA PRO A 53 26.67 -5.45 -46.83
C PRO A 53 25.34 -4.81 -46.34
N GLU A 54 25.13 -3.56 -46.73
CA GLU A 54 23.83 -2.87 -46.68
C GLU A 54 22.83 -3.52 -47.65
N SER A 55 21.62 -3.78 -47.18
CA SER A 55 20.46 -4.03 -48.03
C SER A 55 19.31 -3.12 -47.59
N GLU A 56 19.00 -2.17 -48.46
CA GLU A 56 17.73 -1.44 -48.47
C GLU A 56 16.59 -2.44 -48.62
N ASP A 57 15.70 -2.52 -47.61
CA ASP A 57 14.33 -2.96 -47.83
C ASP A 57 13.44 -2.49 -46.68
N GLY A 58 12.40 -1.74 -47.01
CA GLY A 58 11.47 -1.12 -46.08
C GLY A 58 10.68 -2.15 -45.27
N ILE A 59 11.06 -2.33 -44.00
CA ILE A 59 10.31 -3.16 -43.06
C ILE A 59 9.20 -2.32 -42.42
N LYS A 60 7.97 -2.58 -42.85
CA LYS A 60 6.74 -2.16 -42.18
C LYS A 60 6.78 -2.59 -40.71
N VAL A 61 6.75 -1.63 -39.80
CA VAL A 61 6.65 -1.86 -38.35
C VAL A 61 5.31 -2.53 -38.03
N LYS A 62 5.30 -3.87 -37.99
CA LYS A 62 4.22 -4.64 -37.37
C LYS A 62 4.36 -4.45 -35.86
N ARG A 63 3.35 -3.80 -35.25
CA ARG A 63 3.13 -3.79 -33.80
C ARG A 63 3.13 -5.24 -33.30
N ARG A 64 4.23 -5.69 -32.68
CA ARG A 64 4.23 -6.91 -31.89
C ARG A 64 3.47 -6.61 -30.59
N ARG A 65 2.19 -6.95 -30.57
CA ARG A 65 1.54 -7.35 -29.31
C ARG A 65 2.31 -8.57 -28.83
N THR A 66 3.11 -8.42 -27.79
CA THR A 66 3.53 -9.58 -27.01
C THR A 66 2.28 -10.05 -26.28
N ASP A 67 1.58 -11.02 -26.87
CA ASP A 67 0.65 -11.87 -26.14
C ASP A 67 1.47 -12.62 -25.09
N SER A 68 1.71 -11.99 -23.95
CA SER A 68 1.99 -12.72 -22.72
C SER A 68 0.66 -13.33 -22.29
N GLN A 69 0.27 -14.42 -22.94
CA GLN A 69 -0.69 -15.33 -22.36
C GLN A 69 -0.07 -15.85 -21.07
N VAL A 70 -0.39 -15.18 -19.97
CA VAL A 70 -0.28 -15.78 -18.65
C VAL A 70 -1.22 -16.96 -18.69
N SER A 71 -0.68 -18.16 -18.85
CA SER A 71 -1.45 -19.39 -18.80
C SER A 71 -2.12 -19.44 -17.43
N THR A 72 -3.43 -19.20 -17.40
CA THR A 72 -4.30 -19.53 -16.28
C THR A 72 -4.12 -21.03 -16.03
N PRO A 73 -3.63 -21.46 -14.86
CA PRO A 73 -3.56 -22.88 -14.60
C PRO A 73 -5.00 -23.41 -14.56
N GLU A 74 -5.34 -24.36 -15.44
CA GLU A 74 -6.56 -25.14 -15.35
C GLU A 74 -6.62 -25.79 -13.95
N ARG A 75 -7.43 -25.24 -13.05
CA ARG A 75 -7.63 -25.76 -11.68
C ARG A 75 -9.08 -25.52 -11.29
N GLU A 76 -9.76 -26.59 -10.88
CA GLU A 76 -11.20 -26.66 -10.55
C GLU A 76 -11.69 -25.66 -9.48
N ASP A 77 -10.77 -24.98 -8.77
CA ASP A 77 -11.06 -24.09 -7.63
C ASP A 77 -10.91 -22.58 -7.95
N TYR A 78 -10.73 -22.16 -9.22
CA TYR A 78 -10.43 -20.77 -9.56
C TYR A 78 -11.55 -20.09 -10.34
N SER A 79 -12.11 -19.00 -9.78
CA SER A 79 -13.05 -18.12 -10.49
C SER A 79 -12.35 -16.85 -11.02
N PRO A 80 -12.78 -16.28 -12.16
CA PRO A 80 -12.23 -15.02 -12.66
C PRO A 80 -12.27 -13.92 -11.59
N GLY A 81 -11.17 -13.17 -11.42
CA GLY A 81 -11.07 -12.10 -10.42
C GLY A 81 -11.04 -12.53 -8.97
N SER A 82 -10.76 -13.81 -8.68
CA SER A 82 -10.64 -14.33 -7.32
C SER A 82 -9.22 -14.78 -7.01
N MET A 83 -8.86 -14.80 -5.73
CA MET A 83 -7.69 -15.52 -5.22
C MET A 83 -8.08 -16.94 -4.84
N ASN A 84 -7.15 -17.88 -4.98
CA ASN A 84 -7.31 -19.21 -4.44
C ASN A 84 -7.15 -19.17 -2.90
N PRO A 85 -8.08 -19.74 -2.11
CA PRO A 85 -7.97 -19.78 -0.65
C PRO A 85 -6.66 -20.40 -0.13
N LYS A 86 -6.10 -21.38 -0.86
CA LYS A 86 -4.84 -22.04 -0.51
C LYS A 86 -3.63 -21.10 -0.67
N SER A 87 -3.73 -20.07 -1.50
CA SER A 87 -2.61 -19.15 -1.76
C SER A 87 -2.24 -18.31 -0.54
N LEU A 88 -3.20 -17.94 0.31
CA LEU A 88 -2.92 -17.17 1.52
C LEU A 88 -2.46 -18.06 2.68
N LYS A 89 -2.71 -19.38 2.62
CA LYS A 89 -2.23 -20.33 3.63
C LYS A 89 -0.72 -20.34 3.79
N PHE A 90 0.02 -20.07 2.71
CA PHE A 90 1.48 -19.89 2.77
C PHE A 90 1.88 -18.78 3.74
N LEU A 91 1.15 -17.65 3.77
CA LEU A 91 1.48 -16.52 4.64
C LEU A 91 1.22 -16.85 6.12
N GLU A 92 0.21 -17.68 6.42
CA GLU A 92 -0.03 -18.20 7.77
C GLU A 92 1.13 -19.12 8.21
N LEU A 93 1.53 -20.06 7.36
CA LEU A 93 2.66 -20.95 7.66
C LEU A 93 3.98 -20.16 7.81
N LEU A 94 4.17 -19.12 6.99
CA LEU A 94 5.33 -18.24 7.08
C LEU A 94 5.38 -17.46 8.39
N LYS A 95 4.21 -17.05 8.93
CA LYS A 95 4.11 -16.38 10.24
C LYS A 95 4.71 -17.26 11.35
N ASP A 96 4.41 -18.55 11.33
CA ASP A 96 4.90 -19.51 12.32
C ASP A 96 6.35 -19.97 12.06
N ASN A 97 6.83 -19.85 10.82
CA ASN A 97 8.12 -20.42 10.38
C ASN A 97 9.02 -19.39 9.66
N ASN A 98 9.09 -18.17 10.17
CA ASN A 98 9.78 -17.05 9.51
C ASN A 98 11.32 -17.13 9.62
N ASN A 99 11.92 -18.12 8.96
CA ASN A 99 13.37 -18.32 8.83
C ASN A 99 13.74 -18.71 7.40
N ARG A 100 15.03 -18.57 7.03
CA ARG A 100 15.47 -18.71 5.64
C ARG A 100 15.44 -20.15 5.16
N GLU A 101 15.77 -21.07 6.06
CA GLU A 101 15.84 -22.50 5.83
C GLU A 101 14.46 -23.03 5.42
N TRP A 102 13.45 -22.78 6.27
CA TRP A 102 12.07 -23.16 6.00
C TRP A 102 11.53 -22.50 4.73
N PHE A 103 11.80 -21.21 4.50
CA PHE A 103 11.36 -20.53 3.30
C PHE A 103 11.93 -21.16 2.02
N ASN A 104 13.20 -21.55 2.03
CA ASN A 104 13.85 -22.18 0.87
C ASN A 104 13.22 -23.55 0.57
N GLU A 105 12.93 -24.35 1.60
CA GLU A 105 12.24 -25.64 1.46
C GLU A 105 10.80 -25.46 0.93
N ASN A 106 10.15 -24.36 1.30
CA ASN A 106 8.76 -24.06 0.96
C ASN A 106 8.61 -23.04 -0.18
N LYS A 107 9.68 -22.75 -0.92
CA LYS A 107 9.70 -21.71 -1.97
C LYS A 107 8.64 -21.92 -3.06
N HIS A 108 8.33 -23.18 -3.36
CA HIS A 108 7.29 -23.52 -4.34
C HIS A 108 5.89 -23.04 -3.91
N LEU A 109 5.59 -23.03 -2.61
CA LEU A 109 4.34 -22.48 -2.07
C LEU A 109 4.32 -20.96 -2.21
N TYR A 110 5.44 -20.29 -1.92
CA TYR A 110 5.60 -18.87 -2.15
C TYR A 110 5.40 -18.49 -3.62
N ASP A 111 6.05 -19.19 -4.55
CA ASP A 111 5.98 -18.88 -5.98
C ASP A 111 4.54 -19.05 -6.50
N SER A 112 3.82 -20.09 -6.07
CA SER A 112 2.39 -20.28 -6.40
C SER A 112 1.50 -19.21 -5.79
N SER A 113 1.69 -18.91 -4.50
CA SER A 113 0.94 -17.89 -3.76
C SER A 113 1.12 -16.50 -4.38
N ARG A 114 2.37 -16.16 -4.73
CA ARG A 114 2.73 -14.90 -5.37
C ARG A 114 2.12 -14.77 -6.75
N LYS A 115 2.17 -15.82 -7.58
CA LYS A 115 1.60 -15.78 -8.94
C LYS A 115 0.10 -15.51 -8.89
N ASP A 116 -0.60 -16.15 -7.96
CA ASP A 116 -2.03 -15.91 -7.74
C ASP A 116 -2.32 -14.49 -7.26
N TYR A 117 -1.56 -14.01 -6.26
CA TYR A 117 -1.64 -12.62 -5.82
C TYR A 117 -1.41 -11.63 -6.97
N GLU A 118 -0.35 -11.82 -7.77
CA GLU A 118 -0.05 -10.94 -8.91
C GLU A 118 -1.17 -10.96 -9.96
N SER A 119 -1.79 -12.12 -10.21
CA SER A 119 -2.97 -12.23 -11.09
C SER A 119 -4.17 -11.44 -10.55
N PHE A 120 -4.44 -11.53 -9.25
CA PHE A 120 -5.52 -10.77 -8.61
C PHE A 120 -5.26 -9.27 -8.66
N ILE A 121 -4.01 -8.83 -8.45
CA ILE A 121 -3.63 -7.42 -8.53
C ILE A 121 -3.78 -6.87 -9.95
N ASP A 122 -3.43 -7.65 -10.97
CA ASP A 122 -3.60 -7.25 -12.38
C ASP A 122 -5.06 -6.93 -12.69
N GLU A 123 -5.97 -7.83 -12.32
CA GLU A 123 -7.40 -7.64 -12.52
C GLU A 123 -7.98 -6.52 -11.65
N LEU A 124 -7.49 -6.37 -10.41
CA LEU A 124 -7.87 -5.26 -9.53
C LEU A 124 -7.52 -3.91 -10.15
N VAL A 125 -6.30 -3.75 -10.70
CA VAL A 125 -5.88 -2.51 -11.35
C VAL A 125 -6.73 -2.23 -12.57
N HIS A 126 -6.96 -3.23 -13.43
CA HIS A 126 -7.80 -3.08 -14.60
C HIS A 126 -9.19 -2.54 -14.23
N ASN A 127 -9.81 -3.09 -13.18
CA ASN A 127 -11.10 -2.62 -12.67
C ASN A 127 -11.02 -1.24 -12.02
N LEU A 128 -9.94 -0.92 -11.30
CA LEU A 128 -9.76 0.38 -10.64
C LEU A 128 -9.63 1.54 -11.64
N THR A 129 -9.03 1.31 -12.82
CA THR A 129 -8.91 2.35 -13.85
C THR A 129 -10.27 2.87 -14.37
N GLN A 130 -11.34 2.08 -14.22
CA GLN A 130 -12.71 2.48 -14.55
C GLN A 130 -13.27 3.54 -13.57
N TYR A 131 -12.72 3.60 -12.37
CA TYR A 131 -13.14 4.51 -11.30
C TYR A 131 -12.20 5.70 -11.12
N ASP A 132 -10.90 5.51 -11.38
CA ASP A 132 -9.89 6.55 -11.29
C ASP A 132 -8.96 6.52 -12.51
N THR A 133 -9.19 7.44 -13.43
CA THR A 133 -8.39 7.58 -14.67
C THR A 133 -6.95 8.03 -14.42
N GLU A 134 -6.62 8.47 -13.20
CA GLU A 134 -5.25 8.81 -12.84
C GLU A 134 -4.40 7.58 -12.51
N VAL A 135 -5.03 6.41 -12.28
CA VAL A 135 -4.31 5.15 -12.12
C VAL A 135 -4.11 4.54 -13.51
N PRO A 136 -2.87 4.49 -14.04
CA PRO A 136 -2.61 3.86 -15.33
C PRO A 136 -2.59 2.32 -15.23
N GLU A 137 -2.75 1.65 -16.36
CA GLU A 137 -2.37 0.24 -16.49
C GLU A 137 -0.83 0.16 -16.61
N LEU A 138 -0.18 -0.41 -15.61
CA LEU A 138 1.26 -0.66 -15.57
C LEU A 138 1.51 -2.14 -15.29
N PRO A 139 2.71 -2.68 -15.59
CA PRO A 139 3.07 -4.02 -15.16
C PRO A 139 2.87 -4.21 -13.66
N VAL A 140 2.28 -5.33 -13.24
CA VAL A 140 1.96 -5.65 -11.82
C VAL A 140 3.14 -5.39 -10.86
N LYS A 141 4.37 -5.69 -11.30
CA LYS A 141 5.60 -5.44 -10.52
C LYS A 141 5.78 -3.97 -10.11
N ASP A 142 5.17 -3.03 -10.82
CA ASP A 142 5.24 -1.60 -10.54
C ASP A 142 4.21 -1.17 -9.49
N PHE A 143 3.30 -2.06 -9.08
CA PHE A 143 2.36 -1.84 -7.97
C PHE A 143 2.72 -2.67 -6.73
N THR A 144 3.29 -3.86 -6.90
CA THR A 144 3.55 -4.82 -5.80
C THR A 144 4.87 -4.57 -5.06
N PHE A 145 4.90 -4.86 -3.76
CA PHE A 145 6.14 -4.86 -2.96
C PHE A 145 6.74 -6.27 -2.84
N ARG A 146 8.06 -6.32 -2.59
CA ARG A 146 8.74 -7.58 -2.28
C ARG A 146 8.32 -8.12 -0.91
N LEU A 147 8.31 -9.45 -0.78
CA LEU A 147 8.05 -10.13 0.48
C LEU A 147 9.19 -9.97 1.49
N TYR A 148 10.44 -9.92 1.02
CA TYR A 148 11.63 -9.80 1.87
C TYR A 148 11.66 -8.48 2.65
N ARG A 149 12.04 -8.53 3.93
CA ARG A 149 12.19 -7.35 4.79
C ARG A 149 13.60 -6.75 4.70
N ASP A 150 13.73 -5.45 4.95
CA ASP A 150 15.03 -4.85 5.29
C ASP A 150 15.23 -4.84 6.80
N VAL A 151 16.04 -5.77 7.30
CA VAL A 151 16.24 -5.98 8.74
C VAL A 151 17.44 -5.22 9.30
N ARG A 152 18.17 -4.43 8.50
CA ARG A 152 19.42 -3.79 8.95
C ARG A 152 19.20 -2.87 10.14
N PHE A 153 18.12 -2.08 10.08
CA PHE A 153 17.78 -1.08 11.11
C PHE A 153 16.52 -1.44 11.91
N SER A 154 15.81 -2.50 11.53
CA SER A 154 14.61 -2.96 12.24
C SER A 154 14.96 -3.63 13.56
N HIS A 155 14.12 -3.43 14.59
CA HIS A 155 14.21 -4.20 15.83
C HIS A 155 13.78 -5.64 15.61
N ASP A 156 12.70 -5.84 14.83
CA ASP A 156 12.32 -7.14 14.32
C ASP A 156 13.31 -7.60 13.24
N LYS A 157 13.90 -8.78 13.45
CA LYS A 157 14.89 -9.41 12.57
C LYS A 157 14.32 -10.51 11.69
N THR A 158 13.00 -10.69 11.65
CA THR A 158 12.38 -11.66 10.74
C THR A 158 12.71 -11.34 9.27
N PRO A 159 13.13 -12.34 8.47
CA PRO A 159 13.58 -12.12 7.10
C PRO A 159 12.46 -11.76 6.11
N TYR A 160 11.22 -12.17 6.38
CA TYR A 160 10.10 -12.04 5.45
C TYR A 160 8.89 -11.34 6.08
N LYS A 161 8.12 -10.63 5.25
CA LYS A 161 6.79 -10.13 5.61
C LYS A 161 5.81 -11.30 5.61
N THR A 162 4.84 -11.23 6.50
CA THR A 162 3.72 -12.20 6.62
C THR A 162 2.47 -11.73 5.85
N HIS A 163 2.65 -10.77 4.95
CA HIS A 163 1.60 -10.19 4.12
C HIS A 163 2.15 -9.76 2.77
N TYR A 164 1.27 -9.73 1.76
CA TYR A 164 1.50 -9.02 0.52
C TYR A 164 1.01 -7.58 0.63
N ALA A 165 1.68 -6.67 -0.07
CA ALA A 165 1.29 -5.27 -0.15
C ALA A 165 1.40 -4.75 -1.59
N SER A 166 0.45 -3.92 -1.99
CA SER A 166 0.48 -3.18 -3.25
C SER A 166 0.01 -1.74 -3.09
N VAL A 167 0.50 -0.89 -3.99
CA VAL A 167 0.15 0.52 -4.12
C VAL A 167 -0.29 0.81 -5.54
N PHE A 168 -1.35 1.61 -5.68
CA PHE A 168 -1.88 2.06 -6.97
C PHE A 168 -1.88 3.57 -7.00
N SER A 169 -1.00 4.17 -7.80
CA SER A 169 -0.91 5.62 -8.02
C SER A 169 -0.56 5.93 -9.47
N ARG A 170 -0.55 7.22 -9.83
CA ARG A 170 -0.17 7.72 -11.17
C ARG A 170 1.13 7.15 -11.73
N THR A 171 2.07 6.78 -10.87
CA THR A 171 3.36 6.19 -11.26
C THR A 171 3.63 4.86 -10.56
N GLY A 172 2.57 4.13 -10.22
CA GLY A 172 2.63 2.89 -9.46
C GLY A 172 3.14 3.13 -8.03
N LYS A 173 4.01 2.26 -7.54
CA LYS A 173 4.62 2.35 -6.20
C LYS A 173 5.76 3.38 -6.10
N LYS A 174 6.09 4.05 -7.21
CA LYS A 174 7.11 5.11 -7.27
C LYS A 174 6.43 6.47 -7.30
N GLY A 175 7.15 7.49 -6.88
CA GLY A 175 6.77 8.89 -7.08
C GLY A 175 5.90 9.47 -5.96
N PRO A 176 5.77 10.80 -5.91
CA PRO A 176 5.22 11.49 -4.75
C PRO A 176 3.69 11.53 -4.76
N PHE A 177 3.00 10.63 -5.43
CA PHE A 177 1.55 10.71 -5.62
C PHE A 177 0.80 10.03 -4.48
N ALA A 178 -0.37 10.57 -4.15
CA ALA A 178 -1.33 9.81 -3.36
C ALA A 178 -1.84 8.64 -4.20
N GLY A 179 -2.30 7.60 -3.52
CA GLY A 179 -2.78 6.41 -4.19
C GLY A 179 -3.62 5.56 -3.27
N TYR A 180 -3.95 4.38 -3.77
CA TYR A 180 -4.63 3.33 -3.04
C TYR A 180 -3.63 2.29 -2.55
N TYR A 181 -3.97 1.62 -1.46
CA TYR A 181 -3.15 0.63 -0.78
C TYR A 181 -3.97 -0.62 -0.57
N ILE A 182 -3.36 -1.78 -0.73
CA ILE A 182 -3.92 -3.05 -0.25
C ILE A 182 -2.85 -3.84 0.47
N THR A 183 -3.21 -4.39 1.63
CA THR A 183 -2.42 -5.36 2.37
C THR A 183 -3.26 -6.62 2.54
N ILE A 184 -2.67 -7.78 2.25
CA ILE A 184 -3.33 -9.09 2.33
C ILE A 184 -2.43 -10.03 3.13
N SER A 185 -2.90 -10.51 4.27
CA SER A 185 -2.28 -11.59 5.04
C SER A 185 -3.18 -12.83 5.01
N GLY A 186 -2.77 -13.90 5.70
CA GLY A 186 -3.64 -15.07 5.89
C GLY A 186 -4.89 -14.80 6.73
N GLU A 187 -4.88 -13.74 7.55
CA GLU A 187 -5.90 -13.48 8.56
C GLU A 187 -6.71 -12.20 8.28
N SER A 188 -6.16 -11.25 7.54
CA SER A 188 -6.81 -9.96 7.27
C SER A 188 -6.52 -9.44 5.88
N CYS A 189 -7.48 -8.66 5.37
CA CYS A 189 -7.28 -7.81 4.21
C CYS A 189 -7.68 -6.38 4.55
N ARG A 190 -6.81 -5.44 4.20
CA ARG A 190 -7.00 -4.02 4.46
C ARG A 190 -6.76 -3.25 3.19
N ILE A 191 -7.68 -2.36 2.87
CA ILE A 191 -7.51 -1.36 1.83
C ILE A 191 -7.31 0.02 2.46
N GLY A 192 -6.64 0.91 1.75
CA GLY A 192 -6.49 2.29 2.17
C GLY A 192 -6.32 3.22 0.99
N ALA A 193 -6.36 4.52 1.27
CA ALA A 193 -6.14 5.53 0.26
C ALA A 193 -5.57 6.81 0.87
N GLY A 194 -4.82 7.57 0.10
CA GLY A 194 -4.31 8.89 0.48
C GLY A 194 -2.82 9.05 0.26
N TYR A 195 -2.26 10.07 0.91
CA TYR A 195 -0.86 10.43 0.73
C TYR A 195 0.02 9.80 1.79
N PHE A 196 0.96 8.97 1.34
CA PHE A 196 2.07 8.47 2.14
C PHE A 196 3.35 8.59 1.30
N PRO A 197 4.50 8.91 1.91
CA PRO A 197 5.69 9.28 1.16
C PRO A 197 6.39 8.07 0.50
N PHE A 198 6.01 7.74 -0.74
CA PHE A 198 6.67 6.74 -1.60
C PHE A 198 7.59 7.41 -2.62
N GLY A 199 8.60 8.14 -2.17
CA GLY A 199 9.49 8.80 -3.11
C GLY A 199 10.63 9.55 -2.46
N ASP A 200 11.26 10.40 -3.26
CA ASP A 200 12.35 11.23 -2.78
C ASP A 200 11.93 12.07 -1.56
N ARG A 201 12.87 12.19 -0.62
CA ARG A 201 12.66 12.86 0.66
C ARG A 201 12.27 14.31 0.45
N ASP A 202 12.90 15.02 -0.47
CA ASP A 202 12.71 16.46 -0.64
C ASP A 202 11.34 16.75 -1.23
N THR A 203 10.93 15.96 -2.22
CA THR A 203 9.57 16.06 -2.79
C THR A 203 8.51 15.81 -1.73
N SER A 204 8.73 14.81 -0.88
CA SER A 204 7.80 14.51 0.22
C SER A 204 7.73 15.64 1.25
N GLN A 205 8.88 16.24 1.61
CA GLN A 205 8.90 17.39 2.53
C GLN A 205 8.12 18.58 1.97
N ARG A 206 8.30 18.92 0.68
CA ARG A 206 7.55 20.02 0.04
C ARG A 206 6.05 19.78 0.08
N LYS A 207 5.60 18.56 -0.22
CA LYS A 207 4.18 18.21 -0.12
C LYS A 207 3.63 18.35 1.30
N PHE A 208 4.36 17.87 2.31
CA PHE A 208 3.94 18.05 3.69
C PHE A 208 3.91 19.52 4.11
N GLN A 209 4.83 20.34 3.62
CA GLN A 209 4.82 21.78 3.90
C GLN A 209 3.55 22.44 3.37
N VAL A 210 3.19 22.20 2.10
CA VAL A 210 1.95 22.70 1.50
C VAL A 210 0.72 22.27 2.30
N LEU A 211 0.64 20.99 2.68
CA LEU A 211 -0.48 20.46 3.46
C LEU A 211 -0.59 21.11 4.85
N ARG A 212 0.55 21.34 5.51
CA ARG A 212 0.57 22.00 6.82
C ARG A 212 0.18 23.46 6.72
N ASP A 213 0.63 24.17 5.68
CA ASP A 213 0.26 25.57 5.45
C ASP A 213 -1.25 25.71 5.22
N GLU A 214 -1.84 24.81 4.42
CA GLU A 214 -3.30 24.75 4.23
C GLU A 214 -4.05 24.52 5.55
N ILE A 215 -3.60 23.54 6.35
CA ILE A 215 -4.24 23.19 7.64
C ILE A 215 -4.07 24.32 8.67
N ALA A 216 -2.91 24.96 8.72
CA ALA A 216 -2.62 26.05 9.64
C ALA A 216 -3.41 27.32 9.29
N GLN A 217 -3.66 27.55 7.99
CA GLN A 217 -4.48 28.67 7.55
C GLN A 217 -5.96 28.42 7.80
N ASP A 218 -6.48 27.26 7.39
CA ASP A 218 -7.88 26.87 7.61
C ASP A 218 -8.07 25.34 7.46
N SER A 219 -8.23 24.66 8.59
CA SER A 219 -8.48 23.22 8.63
C SER A 219 -9.93 22.83 8.31
N SER A 220 -10.87 23.77 8.18
CA SER A 220 -12.30 23.48 8.01
C SER A 220 -12.57 22.64 6.76
N ARG A 221 -11.93 22.96 5.63
CA ARG A 221 -12.06 22.21 4.38
C ARG A 221 -11.49 20.80 4.50
N PHE A 222 -10.40 20.65 5.22
CA PHE A 222 -9.79 19.35 5.48
C PHE A 222 -10.73 18.47 6.32
N LYS A 223 -11.22 19.00 7.45
CA LYS A 223 -12.14 18.31 8.36
C LYS A 223 -13.47 17.97 7.69
N SER A 224 -14.04 18.90 6.93
CA SER A 224 -15.28 18.71 6.18
C SER A 224 -15.19 17.58 5.14
N ARG A 225 -14.01 17.39 4.51
CA ARG A 225 -13.81 16.26 3.59
C ARG A 225 -13.86 14.92 4.32
N LEU A 226 -13.22 14.81 5.50
CA LEU A 226 -13.27 13.60 6.31
C LEU A 226 -14.69 13.28 6.79
N THR A 227 -15.46 14.31 7.22
CA THR A 227 -16.86 14.10 7.59
C THR A 227 -17.75 13.72 6.41
N LYS A 228 -17.49 14.24 5.20
CA LYS A 228 -18.18 13.81 3.97
C LYS A 228 -17.86 12.36 3.61
N ILE A 229 -16.60 11.94 3.76
CA ILE A 229 -16.21 10.54 3.56
C ILE A 229 -16.98 9.64 4.52
N GLN A 230 -17.00 9.96 5.82
CA GLN A 230 -17.75 9.20 6.81
C GLN A 230 -19.25 9.07 6.45
N ARG A 231 -19.89 10.15 6.01
CA ARG A 231 -21.30 10.11 5.61
C ARG A 231 -21.55 9.16 4.44
N ASN A 232 -20.61 9.05 3.51
CA ASN A 232 -20.74 8.20 2.33
C ASN A 232 -20.38 6.74 2.62
N SER A 233 -19.37 6.49 3.46
CA SER A 233 -18.88 5.15 3.77
C SER A 233 -19.57 4.48 4.97
N GLY A 234 -20.33 5.24 5.76
CA GLY A 234 -20.78 4.80 7.09
C GLY A 234 -19.58 4.39 7.94
N ASP A 235 -19.76 3.36 8.76
CA ASP A 235 -18.76 2.91 9.73
C ASP A 235 -17.56 2.16 9.13
N ALA A 236 -17.48 2.10 7.81
CA ALA A 236 -16.48 1.31 7.11
C ALA A 236 -15.08 1.93 7.13
N ILE A 237 -14.97 3.25 7.29
CA ILE A 237 -13.68 3.98 7.30
C ILE A 237 -13.41 4.60 8.67
N PHE A 238 -14.41 5.25 9.27
CA PHE A 238 -14.35 5.69 10.66
C PHE A 238 -15.47 5.03 11.46
N THR A 239 -15.16 4.57 12.66
CA THR A 239 -16.11 3.84 13.52
C THR A 239 -17.27 4.71 14.01
N SER A 240 -18.43 4.08 14.25
CA SER A 240 -19.67 4.75 14.70
C SER A 240 -19.60 5.40 16.07
N SER A 241 -18.59 5.09 16.89
CA SER A 241 -18.33 5.78 18.16
C SER A 241 -18.01 7.28 17.98
N HIS A 242 -17.78 7.72 16.74
CA HIS A 242 -17.28 9.04 16.38
C HIS A 242 -18.20 9.77 15.38
N GLN A 243 -19.53 9.78 15.58
CA GLN A 243 -20.48 10.47 14.66
C GLN A 243 -20.36 12.01 14.63
N ASN A 244 -19.43 12.60 15.37
CA ASN A 244 -19.13 14.03 15.31
C ASN A 244 -17.76 14.27 14.67
N GLU A 245 -17.54 15.48 14.18
CA GLU A 245 -16.28 15.86 13.51
C GLU A 245 -15.05 15.55 14.38
N GLN A 246 -15.11 15.85 15.68
CA GLN A 246 -13.99 15.64 16.59
C GLN A 246 -13.55 14.17 16.66
N GLY A 247 -14.50 13.25 16.77
CA GLY A 247 -14.20 11.82 16.81
C GLY A 247 -13.57 11.32 15.50
N ILE A 248 -14.07 11.79 14.35
CA ILE A 248 -13.51 11.43 13.03
C ILE A 248 -12.06 11.90 12.93
N ILE A 249 -11.75 13.10 13.45
CA ILE A 249 -10.39 13.62 13.49
C ILE A 249 -9.51 12.81 14.44
N GLU A 250 -10.01 12.41 15.60
CA GLU A 250 -9.27 11.56 16.54
C GLU A 250 -8.92 10.20 15.93
N GLU A 251 -9.86 9.56 15.24
CA GLU A 251 -9.61 8.28 14.56
C GLU A 251 -8.65 8.47 13.37
N PHE A 252 -8.82 9.52 12.57
CA PHE A 252 -7.88 9.87 11.51
C PHE A 252 -6.45 10.09 12.04
N LEU A 253 -6.31 10.78 13.17
CA LEU A 253 -5.03 11.00 13.83
C LEU A 253 -4.43 9.68 14.31
N ALA A 254 -5.21 8.80 14.94
CA ALA A 254 -4.76 7.49 15.42
C ALA A 254 -4.26 6.62 14.26
N VAL A 255 -4.97 6.60 13.13
CA VAL A 255 -4.54 5.86 11.92
C VAL A 255 -3.19 6.35 11.38
N ASN A 256 -2.89 7.65 11.52
CA ASN A 256 -1.69 8.27 10.94
C ASN A 256 -0.57 8.52 11.97
N GLU A 257 -0.78 8.16 13.24
CA GLU A 257 0.15 8.42 14.34
C GLU A 257 1.51 7.73 14.14
N PHE A 258 1.52 6.54 13.53
CA PHE A 258 2.73 5.74 13.32
C PHE A 258 3.84 6.48 12.54
N ALA A 259 3.46 7.43 11.67
CA ALA A 259 4.39 8.24 10.89
C ALA A 259 4.56 9.67 11.44
N ALA A 260 3.82 10.04 12.49
CA ALA A 260 3.78 11.41 12.99
C ALA A 260 5.11 11.87 13.59
N MET A 261 5.36 13.18 13.53
CA MET A 261 6.48 13.82 14.20
C MET A 261 6.28 13.78 15.72
N LYS A 262 7.38 13.68 16.48
CA LYS A 262 7.33 13.76 17.96
C LYS A 262 7.16 15.18 18.50
N ARG A 263 7.43 16.19 17.66
CA ARG A 263 7.40 17.61 18.04
C ARG A 263 6.70 18.41 16.95
N CYS A 264 6.10 19.54 17.34
CA CYS A 264 5.53 20.51 16.43
C CYS A 264 6.57 20.88 15.35
N PRO A 265 6.20 20.89 14.05
CA PRO A 265 7.11 21.28 12.98
C PRO A 265 7.56 22.75 13.14
N ALA A 266 8.75 23.07 12.61
CA ALA A 266 9.24 24.44 12.62
C ALA A 266 8.32 25.36 11.80
N GLY A 267 8.11 26.60 12.28
CA GLY A 267 7.24 27.57 11.63
C GLY A 267 5.79 27.57 12.09
N TYR A 268 5.38 26.65 12.97
CA TYR A 268 4.01 26.58 13.51
C TYR A 268 3.96 26.77 15.02
N GLU A 269 2.88 27.37 15.50
CA GLU A 269 2.66 27.56 16.93
C GLU A 269 2.38 26.23 17.64
N LYS A 270 3.02 26.00 18.79
CA LYS A 270 2.81 24.79 19.59
C LYS A 270 1.39 24.69 20.16
N THR A 271 0.73 25.83 20.30
CA THR A 271 -0.64 25.98 20.82
C THR A 271 -1.70 25.99 19.72
N HIS A 272 -1.32 25.77 18.45
CA HIS A 272 -2.26 25.73 17.34
C HIS A 272 -3.34 24.64 17.58
N PRO A 273 -4.63 24.93 17.36
CA PRO A 273 -5.70 23.96 17.64
C PRO A 273 -5.52 22.64 16.87
N ASP A 274 -4.97 22.71 15.66
CA ASP A 274 -4.70 21.55 14.79
C ASP A 274 -3.25 21.07 14.83
N VAL A 275 -2.49 21.37 15.88
CA VAL A 275 -1.05 21.00 15.99
C VAL A 275 -0.80 19.51 15.73
N LYS A 276 -1.72 18.62 16.15
CA LYS A 276 -1.61 17.17 15.90
C LYS A 276 -1.71 16.82 14.42
N LEU A 277 -2.59 17.50 13.67
CA LEU A 277 -2.69 17.34 12.22
C LEU A 277 -1.43 17.87 11.52
N LEU A 278 -0.88 18.98 11.98
CA LEU A 278 0.36 19.54 11.47
C LEU A 278 1.56 18.59 11.68
N MET A 279 1.54 17.77 12.73
CA MET A 279 2.61 16.81 13.03
C MET A 279 2.61 15.58 12.11
N LEU A 280 1.55 15.33 11.33
CA LEU A 280 1.47 14.14 10.50
C LEU A 280 2.52 14.13 9.36
N LYS A 281 2.94 12.92 8.99
CA LYS A 281 3.72 12.60 7.77
C LYS A 281 3.07 11.48 6.96
N SER A 282 1.78 11.28 7.19
CA SER A 282 0.91 10.36 6.48
C SER A 282 -0.49 10.94 6.56
N PHE A 283 -1.23 10.87 5.46
CA PHE A 283 -2.61 11.31 5.38
C PHE A 283 -3.44 10.22 4.68
N ILE A 284 -3.49 9.05 5.31
CA ILE A 284 -4.22 7.89 4.80
C ILE A 284 -5.54 7.71 5.55
N ILE A 285 -6.53 7.19 4.83
CA ILE A 285 -7.72 6.55 5.37
C ILE A 285 -7.64 5.06 5.05
N ARG A 286 -8.26 4.21 5.87
CA ARG A 286 -8.19 2.75 5.69
C ARG A 286 -9.48 2.08 6.11
N ARG A 287 -9.71 0.89 5.56
CA ARG A 287 -10.85 0.03 5.83
C ARG A 287 -10.37 -1.42 5.82
N ASP A 288 -10.79 -2.16 6.83
CA ASP A 288 -10.66 -3.62 6.82
C ASP A 288 -11.79 -4.23 5.99
N ILE A 289 -11.46 -5.23 5.18
CA ILE A 289 -12.41 -5.95 4.34
C ILE A 289 -12.34 -7.44 4.66
N ASP A 290 -13.49 -8.10 4.59
CA ASP A 290 -13.57 -9.55 4.80
C ASP A 290 -12.75 -10.29 3.74
N LEU A 291 -11.82 -11.15 4.18
CA LEU A 291 -11.01 -11.98 3.30
C LEU A 291 -11.84 -12.82 2.33
N GLN A 292 -13.07 -13.21 2.71
CA GLN A 292 -13.98 -13.96 1.84
C GLN A 292 -14.33 -13.20 0.56
N ILE A 293 -14.18 -11.86 0.51
CA ILE A 293 -14.35 -11.09 -0.71
C ILE A 293 -13.30 -11.47 -1.77
N LEU A 294 -12.06 -11.77 -1.35
CA LEU A 294 -10.98 -12.12 -2.26
C LEU A 294 -11.24 -13.44 -2.98
N TYR A 295 -11.98 -14.36 -2.38
CA TYR A 295 -12.23 -15.70 -2.91
C TYR A 295 -13.49 -15.81 -3.77
N LYS A 296 -14.28 -14.73 -3.87
CA LYS A 296 -15.51 -14.71 -4.67
C LYS A 296 -15.19 -14.39 -6.13
N GLU A 297 -16.00 -14.92 -7.03
CA GLU A 297 -16.01 -14.51 -8.42
C GLU A 297 -16.19 -12.98 -8.52
N GLY A 298 -15.30 -12.31 -9.27
CA GLY A 298 -15.26 -10.86 -9.35
C GLY A 298 -14.79 -10.16 -8.06
N GLY A 299 -14.11 -10.86 -7.15
CA GLY A 299 -13.54 -10.30 -5.93
C GLY A 299 -12.69 -9.06 -6.17
N ALA A 300 -11.85 -9.08 -7.21
CA ALA A 300 -11.04 -7.94 -7.66
C ALA A 300 -11.91 -6.70 -8.01
N MET A 301 -13.04 -6.90 -8.70
CA MET A 301 -14.00 -5.83 -9.01
C MET A 301 -14.68 -5.29 -7.75
N ILE A 302 -15.03 -6.17 -6.80
CA ILE A 302 -15.61 -5.74 -5.51
C ILE A 302 -14.59 -4.87 -4.76
N VAL A 303 -13.34 -5.32 -4.66
CA VAL A 303 -12.27 -4.55 -4.02
C VAL A 303 -12.03 -3.21 -4.73
N ALA A 304 -12.04 -3.18 -6.07
CA ALA A 304 -11.93 -1.94 -6.85
C ALA A 304 -13.05 -0.95 -6.49
N LYS A 305 -14.30 -1.41 -6.38
CA LYS A 305 -15.44 -0.57 -5.97
C LYS A 305 -15.27 -0.01 -4.56
N LEU A 306 -14.81 -0.84 -3.61
CA LEU A 306 -14.54 -0.39 -2.24
C LEU A 306 -13.38 0.61 -2.19
N MET A 307 -12.36 0.46 -3.03
CA MET A 307 -11.31 1.47 -3.19
C MET A 307 -11.85 2.76 -3.82
N ALA A 308 -12.74 2.65 -4.80
CA ALA A 308 -13.33 3.79 -5.50
C ALA A 308 -14.13 4.72 -4.57
N GLU A 309 -14.74 4.19 -3.50
CA GLU A 309 -15.38 5.00 -2.44
C GLU A 309 -14.40 5.99 -1.78
N MET A 310 -13.10 5.66 -1.76
CA MET A 310 -12.04 6.49 -1.20
C MET A 310 -11.40 7.45 -2.22
N THR A 311 -11.74 7.38 -3.51
CA THR A 311 -11.20 8.25 -4.59
C THR A 311 -11.25 9.73 -4.24
N PRO A 312 -12.34 10.29 -3.67
CA PRO A 312 -12.39 11.71 -3.33
C PRO A 312 -11.28 12.16 -2.36
N TRP A 313 -10.74 11.24 -1.56
CA TRP A 313 -9.59 11.48 -0.70
C TRP A 313 -8.27 11.51 -1.49
N VAL A 314 -8.07 10.59 -2.43
CA VAL A 314 -6.88 10.55 -3.30
C VAL A 314 -6.83 11.80 -4.18
N SER A 315 -7.93 12.14 -4.86
CA SER A 315 -8.00 13.30 -5.76
C SER A 315 -7.71 14.62 -5.06
N ARG A 316 -7.89 14.71 -3.73
CA ARG A 316 -7.50 15.90 -2.95
C ARG A 316 -6.01 16.23 -3.12
N PHE A 317 -5.15 15.22 -3.11
CA PHE A 317 -3.69 15.39 -3.19
C PHE A 317 -3.18 15.58 -4.63
N CYS A 318 -4.08 15.41 -5.59
CA CYS A 318 -3.82 15.47 -7.01
C CYS A 318 -3.88 16.90 -7.55
N SER A 319 -4.65 17.78 -6.89
CA SER A 319 -4.81 19.21 -7.24
C SER A 319 -3.77 20.14 -6.60
N SER A 320 -2.93 19.63 -5.69
CA SER A 320 -2.01 20.42 -4.86
C SER A 320 -0.54 20.37 -5.33
N CYS A 321 -0.29 19.99 -6.59
CA CYS A 321 1.06 19.83 -7.15
C CYS A 321 1.33 20.86 -8.24
#